data_AF-A0A6N8I135-F1
#
_entry.id   AF-A0A6N8I135-F1
#
_cell.length_a   1.000
_cell.length_b   1.000
_cell.length_c   1.000
_cell.angle_alpha   90.00
_cell.angle_beta   90.00
_cell.angle_gamma   90.00
#
_symmetry.space_group_name_H-M   'P 1'
#
loop_
_entity.id
_entity.type
_entity.pdbx_description
1 polymer ?
#
loop_
_entity_poly.entity_id
_entity_poly.type
_entity_poly.pdbx_seq_one_letter_code
_entity_poly.pdbx_strand_id
1 'polypeptide(L)'
;MKRFIVMILFIFIIAFSANITVYAGDGEGNMSGGGGGMGSGTAENVWHNGDDGVRVTVVRASDNKSVSTPIDLTNKNESSVHNHFGKVCKLQYKNGASLVGTATTYKYTNPSLSLPTVITGNSNNNIAAIKSYFTDKLVVKYIATLTGIPYDKLTDGTYKLLLEPIAYFTFEGFKMAMTATEAAKYDQMLSGGLRSKMVSLSHQNLPLSMFLQTADMGYPAYKGSTSKPQSDTTIINQLGLGIVKFKDDGGSDPTPPASSTATYRVNTDVVTAVTLSTDDEIDPDHTAKVTFHINGGTYTMTNIVIPQGESQLVWCKWHTPSTPQTINISVSASKGFLDVGSIKANIVSMDGHEPPDPTASDRNDSFRMPSVPSPAVTTSNSWGVWSGYWVPNWVWHEDWHWVSDPGSPTGGHWKDKGKWVDEGSWHYDFKSYHAKLSASMSLMPSKHDWSAKGKEMKSGYGVTVSVNGVNSSNASLSQVTAPQTGLCYFPEFDYKTYWRHLDCAVSGTSAALEFAKNKYSTYEDRVQFTPLWFPDGTYTVQTYLEDAWTPAGMLSENLTDYVKIKGNVYDDWHIGPMLVD
;
A
#
# COMPACT_ATOMS: atom_id res chain seq x y z
N MET A 1 47.86 -36.80 37.05
CA MET A 1 47.48 -36.75 35.62
C MET A 1 45.99 -37.04 35.36
N LYS A 2 45.40 -38.15 35.83
CA LYS A 2 43.96 -38.45 35.58
C LYS A 2 42.97 -37.38 36.09
N ARG A 3 43.21 -36.76 37.26
CA ARG A 3 42.32 -35.70 37.81
C ARG A 3 42.38 -34.37 37.04
N PHE A 4 43.52 -34.06 36.43
CA PHE A 4 43.68 -32.85 35.59
C PHE A 4 42.98 -33.01 34.23
N ILE A 5 43.01 -34.21 33.66
CA ILE A 5 42.34 -34.54 32.39
C ILE A 5 40.81 -34.46 32.54
N VAL A 6 40.27 -34.94 33.68
CA VAL A 6 38.82 -34.86 33.95
C VAL A 6 38.35 -33.42 34.12
N MET A 7 39.17 -32.56 34.76
CA MET A 7 38.83 -31.15 34.94
C MET A 7 38.87 -30.38 33.61
N ILE A 8 39.82 -30.69 32.72
CA ILE A 8 39.88 -30.12 31.36
C ILE A 8 38.70 -30.61 30.51
N LEU A 9 38.30 -31.88 30.62
CA LEU A 9 37.11 -32.40 29.93
C LEU A 9 35.82 -31.74 30.42
N PHE A 10 35.70 -31.48 31.72
CA PHE A 10 34.52 -30.82 32.29
C PHE A 10 34.43 -29.34 31.86
N ILE A 11 35.55 -28.64 31.77
CA ILE A 11 35.61 -27.27 31.25
C ILE A 11 35.29 -27.24 29.73
N PHE A 12 35.74 -28.24 28.96
CA PHE A 12 35.38 -28.38 27.55
C PHE A 12 33.88 -28.69 27.35
N ILE A 13 33.28 -29.56 28.18
CA ILE A 13 31.84 -29.88 28.10
C ILE A 13 30.98 -28.68 28.51
N ILE A 14 31.39 -27.91 29.52
CA ILE A 14 30.69 -26.68 29.91
C ILE A 14 30.84 -25.59 28.82
N ALA A 15 32.02 -25.45 28.21
CA ALA A 15 32.25 -24.52 27.10
C ALA A 15 31.49 -24.89 25.81
N PHE A 16 31.19 -26.17 25.58
CA PHE A 16 30.36 -26.65 24.46
C PHE A 16 28.85 -26.75 24.78
N SER A 17 28.45 -26.54 26.03
CA SER A 17 27.03 -26.52 26.45
C SER A 17 26.43 -25.11 26.50
N ALA A 18 27.23 -24.07 26.24
CA ALA A 18 26.68 -22.79 25.82
C ALA A 18 26.05 -22.99 24.44
N ASN A 19 24.72 -22.85 24.33
CA ASN A 19 24.04 -22.78 23.05
C ASN A 19 24.69 -21.66 22.22
N ILE A 20 25.59 -22.02 21.30
CA ILE A 20 26.13 -21.08 20.33
C ILE A 20 24.97 -20.83 19.37
N THR A 21 24.26 -19.72 19.55
CA THR A 21 23.34 -19.18 18.55
C THR A 21 24.17 -18.85 17.31
N VAL A 22 24.23 -19.78 16.37
CA VAL A 22 24.82 -19.54 15.06
C VAL A 22 23.76 -18.81 14.25
N TYR A 23 23.91 -17.49 14.13
CA TYR A 23 23.05 -16.65 13.31
C TYR A 23 23.05 -17.13 11.84
N ALA A 24 21.91 -16.98 11.17
CA ALA A 24 21.76 -17.20 9.75
C ALA A 24 22.45 -16.06 8.96
N GLY A 25 23.78 -16.08 8.87
CA GLY A 25 24.54 -14.95 8.30
C GLY A 25 24.37 -13.67 9.12
N ASP A 26 24.84 -12.54 8.59
CA ASP A 26 24.68 -11.19 9.19
C ASP A 26 23.21 -10.72 9.10
N GLY A 27 22.28 -11.53 9.61
CA GLY A 27 20.85 -11.27 9.49
C GLY A 27 20.39 -10.19 10.46
N GLU A 28 19.79 -9.12 9.93
CA GLU A 28 19.27 -8.00 10.70
C GLU A 28 17.73 -7.98 10.67
N GLY A 29 17.14 -7.90 11.87
CA GLY A 29 15.71 -7.72 12.04
C GLY A 29 15.33 -6.24 12.07
N ASN A 30 14.71 -5.74 10.99
CA ASN A 30 14.09 -4.42 10.95
C ASN A 30 12.70 -4.49 11.59
N MET A 31 12.66 -4.33 12.91
CA MET A 31 11.44 -4.33 13.71
C MET A 31 11.69 -3.72 15.10
N SER A 32 10.69 -3.04 15.62
CA SER A 32 10.57 -2.52 16.98
C SER A 32 9.23 -2.97 17.56
N GLY A 33 9.05 -2.77 18.86
CA GLY A 33 7.83 -3.13 19.56
C GLY A 33 7.37 -2.04 20.52
N GLY A 34 6.15 -2.22 20.97
CA GLY A 34 5.44 -1.39 21.94
C GLY A 34 4.33 -2.21 22.56
N GLY A 35 3.39 -1.54 23.20
CA GLY A 35 2.26 -2.16 23.87
C GLY A 35 1.83 -1.34 25.08
N GLY A 36 0.75 -1.76 25.70
CA GLY A 36 0.18 -1.16 26.89
C GLY A 36 -0.56 -2.18 27.74
N GLY A 37 -1.26 -1.67 28.75
CA GLY A 37 -2.04 -2.51 29.64
C GLY A 37 -3.18 -3.21 28.92
N MET A 38 -3.43 -4.47 29.30
CA MET A 38 -4.64 -5.17 28.89
C MET A 38 -5.81 -4.76 29.80
N GLY A 39 -6.90 -4.33 29.19
CA GLY A 39 -8.16 -4.08 29.89
C GLY A 39 -8.84 -5.37 30.35
N SER A 40 -10.07 -5.24 30.86
CA SER A 40 -10.94 -6.39 31.15
C SER A 40 -11.62 -6.91 29.89
N GLY A 41 -11.94 -8.21 29.86
CA GLY A 41 -12.71 -8.85 28.79
C GLY A 41 -13.99 -9.51 29.32
N THR A 42 -14.85 -9.98 28.41
CA THR A 42 -16.05 -10.77 28.73
C THR A 42 -15.90 -12.20 28.17
N ALA A 43 -16.77 -13.13 28.56
CA ALA A 43 -16.72 -14.50 28.03
C ALA A 43 -16.84 -14.56 26.49
N GLU A 44 -17.50 -13.58 25.90
CA GLU A 44 -17.71 -13.48 24.45
C GLU A 44 -16.60 -12.66 23.75
N ASN A 45 -15.82 -11.86 24.48
CA ASN A 45 -14.80 -10.96 23.95
C ASN A 45 -13.54 -11.00 24.85
N VAL A 46 -12.64 -11.94 24.59
CA VAL A 46 -11.48 -12.21 25.45
C VAL A 46 -10.27 -12.72 24.68
N TRP A 47 -9.09 -12.31 25.14
CA TRP A 47 -7.80 -12.86 24.75
C TRP A 47 -7.02 -13.27 25.99
N HIS A 48 -6.28 -14.38 25.89
CA HIS A 48 -5.44 -14.87 26.98
C HIS A 48 -3.98 -14.68 26.65
N ASN A 49 -3.19 -14.37 27.68
CA ASN A 49 -1.77 -14.11 27.51
C ASN A 49 -1.04 -15.30 26.84
N GLY A 50 -0.29 -15.00 25.77
CA GLY A 50 0.42 -15.98 24.97
C GLY A 50 -0.44 -16.73 23.95
N ASP A 51 -1.73 -16.37 23.76
CA ASP A 51 -2.52 -16.81 22.61
C ASP A 51 -2.13 -16.00 21.36
N ASP A 52 -0.89 -16.20 20.94
CA ASP A 52 -0.25 -15.47 19.86
C ASP A 52 0.51 -16.39 18.89
N GLY A 53 0.89 -15.80 17.75
CA GLY A 53 1.67 -16.45 16.73
C GLY A 53 2.30 -15.43 15.79
N VAL A 54 3.00 -15.94 14.78
CA VAL A 54 3.57 -15.12 13.71
C VAL A 54 3.25 -15.75 12.37
N ARG A 55 2.66 -14.96 11.48
CA ARG A 55 2.57 -15.27 10.05
C ARG A 55 3.88 -14.90 9.39
N VAL A 56 4.48 -15.86 8.71
CA VAL A 56 5.74 -15.69 7.98
C VAL A 56 5.45 -15.81 6.49
N THR A 57 5.90 -14.81 5.73
CA THR A 57 5.84 -14.82 4.27
C THR A 57 7.22 -14.57 3.68
N VAL A 58 7.63 -15.37 2.70
CA VAL A 58 8.88 -15.12 1.97
C VAL A 58 8.61 -14.12 0.85
N VAL A 59 9.41 -13.05 0.83
CA VAL A 59 9.28 -11.93 -0.11
C VAL A 59 10.57 -11.79 -0.91
N ARG A 60 10.45 -11.60 -2.22
CA ARG A 60 11.62 -11.33 -3.07
C ARG A 60 12.10 -9.90 -2.89
N ALA A 61 13.39 -9.74 -2.63
CA ALA A 61 13.99 -8.45 -2.32
C ALA A 61 13.93 -7.45 -3.49
N SER A 62 13.99 -7.94 -4.74
CA SER A 62 14.08 -7.09 -5.93
C SER A 62 12.81 -6.33 -6.28
N ASP A 63 11.63 -6.88 -5.93
CA ASP A 63 10.32 -6.37 -6.36
C ASP A 63 9.27 -6.36 -5.24
N ASN A 64 9.66 -6.74 -4.02
CA ASN A 64 8.78 -6.90 -2.85
C ASN A 64 7.58 -7.83 -3.09
N LYS A 65 7.72 -8.79 -4.01
CA LYS A 65 6.64 -9.76 -4.31
C LYS A 65 6.67 -10.92 -3.32
N SER A 66 5.52 -11.25 -2.74
CA SER A 66 5.34 -12.51 -2.01
C SER A 66 5.55 -13.71 -2.95
N VAL A 67 6.45 -14.61 -2.59
CA VAL A 67 6.82 -15.80 -3.39
C VAL A 67 6.45 -17.12 -2.72
N SER A 68 5.86 -17.07 -1.52
CA SER A 68 5.37 -18.24 -0.79
C SER A 68 3.95 -18.00 -0.30
N THR A 69 3.18 -19.08 -0.17
CA THR A 69 1.97 -19.02 0.67
C THR A 69 2.40 -18.73 2.12
N PRO A 70 1.74 -17.80 2.83
CA PRO A 70 2.05 -17.53 4.22
C PRO A 70 1.89 -18.76 5.11
N ILE A 71 2.82 -18.94 6.05
CA ILE A 71 2.75 -19.97 7.09
C ILE A 71 2.51 -19.30 8.44
N ASP A 72 1.65 -19.87 9.29
CA ASP A 72 1.36 -19.31 10.61
C ASP A 72 2.01 -20.22 11.66
N LEU A 73 2.94 -19.67 12.43
CA LEU A 73 3.65 -20.36 13.50
C LEU A 73 3.02 -19.97 14.84
N THR A 74 2.78 -20.93 15.73
CA THR A 74 2.28 -20.67 17.10
C THR A 74 2.71 -21.77 18.07
N ASN A 75 2.81 -21.43 19.36
CA ASN A 75 3.00 -22.40 20.44
C ASN A 75 1.70 -23.07 20.90
N LYS A 76 0.53 -22.63 20.38
CA LYS A 76 -0.79 -23.10 20.82
C LYS A 76 -1.38 -24.13 19.87
N ASN A 77 -2.33 -24.90 20.40
CA ASN A 77 -3.21 -25.72 19.58
C ASN A 77 -4.40 -24.87 19.16
N GLU A 78 -4.40 -24.46 17.90
CA GLU A 78 -5.41 -23.57 17.31
C GLU A 78 -6.40 -24.32 16.40
N SER A 79 -6.64 -25.60 16.67
CA SER A 79 -7.60 -26.41 15.90
C SER A 79 -9.06 -25.98 16.09
N SER A 80 -9.34 -25.19 17.14
CA SER A 80 -10.68 -24.68 17.45
C SER A 80 -10.95 -23.28 16.89
N VAL A 81 -10.02 -22.69 16.13
CA VAL A 81 -10.26 -21.42 15.43
C VAL A 81 -11.42 -21.61 14.45
N HIS A 82 -12.49 -20.86 14.68
CA HIS A 82 -13.71 -20.92 13.89
C HIS A 82 -13.65 -19.96 12.70
N ASN A 83 -13.19 -18.72 12.93
CA ASN A 83 -13.15 -17.67 11.91
C ASN A 83 -11.72 -17.21 11.62
N HIS A 84 -11.38 -17.11 10.33
CA HIS A 84 -10.12 -16.50 9.86
C HIS A 84 -10.27 -16.03 8.40
N PHE A 85 -9.26 -15.31 7.89
CA PHE A 85 -9.28 -14.68 6.55
C PHE A 85 -8.33 -15.36 5.55
N GLY A 86 -8.12 -16.66 5.70
CA GLY A 86 -7.20 -17.43 4.87
C GLY A 86 -5.72 -17.12 5.13
N LYS A 87 -4.88 -17.35 4.11
CA LYS A 87 -3.42 -17.13 4.14
C LYS A 87 -3.04 -15.99 3.20
N VAL A 88 -3.44 -14.78 3.58
CA VAL A 88 -3.16 -13.55 2.83
C VAL A 88 -2.23 -12.69 3.68
N CYS A 89 -1.11 -12.23 3.11
CA CYS A 89 -0.15 -11.40 3.81
C CYS A 89 -0.41 -9.91 3.63
N LYS A 90 0.20 -9.09 4.49
CA LYS A 90 0.09 -7.62 4.46
C LYS A 90 0.33 -7.00 3.08
N LEU A 91 1.32 -7.51 2.34
CA LEU A 91 1.65 -7.02 0.99
C LEU A 91 0.56 -7.34 -0.04
N GLN A 92 -0.11 -8.48 0.07
CA GLN A 92 -1.23 -8.82 -0.81
C GLN A 92 -2.43 -7.91 -0.51
N TYR A 93 -2.70 -7.62 0.76
CA TYR A 93 -3.71 -6.63 1.15
C TYR A 93 -3.40 -5.23 0.63
N LYS A 94 -2.13 -4.82 0.67
CA LYS A 94 -1.67 -3.55 0.07
C LYS A 94 -1.90 -3.50 -1.44
N ASN A 95 -1.75 -4.63 -2.13
CA ASN A 95 -1.98 -4.76 -3.56
C ASN A 95 -3.46 -5.05 -3.93
N GLY A 96 -4.40 -4.71 -3.04
CA GLY A 96 -5.84 -4.75 -3.34
C GLY A 96 -6.55 -6.07 -3.03
N ALA A 97 -5.92 -7.01 -2.31
CA ALA A 97 -6.65 -8.19 -1.84
C ALA A 97 -7.77 -7.78 -0.87
N SER A 98 -8.98 -8.30 -1.09
CA SER A 98 -10.11 -8.09 -0.18
C SER A 98 -10.01 -8.96 1.07
N LEU A 99 -10.57 -8.50 2.18
CA LEU A 99 -10.75 -9.32 3.37
C LEU A 99 -11.92 -10.29 3.14
N VAL A 100 -11.63 -11.60 3.08
CA VAL A 100 -12.63 -12.63 2.78
C VAL A 100 -12.56 -13.72 3.85
N GLY A 101 -13.67 -13.91 4.56
CA GLY A 101 -13.82 -15.02 5.51
C GLY A 101 -13.77 -16.36 4.78
N THR A 102 -13.23 -17.38 5.43
CA THR A 102 -13.17 -18.73 4.86
C THR A 102 -13.82 -19.76 5.77
N ALA A 103 -14.46 -20.76 5.15
CA ALA A 103 -15.01 -21.93 5.83
C ALA A 103 -13.99 -23.08 5.95
N THR A 104 -12.74 -22.86 5.52
CA THR A 104 -11.68 -23.87 5.63
C THR A 104 -11.18 -23.97 7.07
N THR A 105 -10.68 -25.15 7.44
CA THR A 105 -10.05 -25.31 8.76
C THR A 105 -8.78 -24.48 8.84
N TYR A 106 -8.63 -23.73 9.93
CA TYR A 106 -7.43 -22.96 10.19
C TYR A 106 -6.20 -23.87 10.27
N LYS A 107 -5.19 -23.56 9.46
CA LYS A 107 -3.92 -24.30 9.42
C LYS A 107 -2.85 -23.51 10.16
N TYR A 108 -2.16 -24.15 11.08
CA TYR A 108 -1.04 -23.58 11.82
C TYR A 108 0.05 -24.63 11.98
N THR A 109 1.25 -24.18 12.32
CA THR A 109 2.41 -25.03 12.54
C THR A 109 2.96 -24.76 13.94
N ASN A 110 3.15 -25.83 14.72
CA ASN A 110 3.87 -25.74 15.99
C ASN A 110 5.38 -25.95 15.74
N PRO A 111 6.21 -24.91 15.89
CA PRO A 111 7.65 -25.07 15.70
C PRO A 111 8.25 -25.90 16.84
N SER A 112 9.26 -26.71 16.53
CA SER A 112 9.96 -27.53 17.55
C SER A 112 10.75 -26.67 18.53
N LEU A 113 11.25 -25.51 18.08
CA LEU A 113 11.76 -24.47 18.96
C LEU A 113 10.59 -23.52 19.27
N SER A 114 10.25 -23.36 20.54
CA SER A 114 9.13 -22.51 20.94
C SER A 114 9.34 -21.07 20.49
N LEU A 115 8.29 -20.46 19.93
CA LEU A 115 8.26 -19.04 19.62
C LEU A 115 8.41 -18.21 20.89
N PRO A 116 9.14 -17.08 20.85
CA PRO A 116 9.03 -16.08 21.90
C PRO A 116 7.60 -15.51 21.91
N THR A 117 7.11 -15.11 23.09
CA THR A 117 5.83 -14.40 23.19
C THR A 117 5.91 -13.12 22.36
N VAL A 118 4.99 -12.99 21.42
CA VAL A 118 4.93 -11.91 20.44
C VAL A 118 4.10 -10.76 20.98
N ILE A 119 2.90 -11.07 21.48
CA ILE A 119 1.94 -10.09 21.99
C ILE A 119 1.98 -10.14 23.51
N THR A 120 2.36 -9.02 24.13
CA THR A 120 2.41 -8.89 25.58
C THR A 120 1.28 -7.99 26.06
N GLY A 121 0.71 -8.33 27.22
CA GLY A 121 -0.31 -7.52 27.87
C GLY A 121 0.23 -6.49 28.87
N ASN A 122 1.52 -6.21 28.81
CA ASN A 122 2.24 -5.27 29.65
C ASN A 122 3.18 -4.43 28.78
N SER A 123 3.70 -3.33 29.34
CA SER A 123 4.57 -2.40 28.61
C SER A 123 5.95 -2.97 28.21
N ASN A 124 6.21 -4.26 28.45
CA ASN A 124 7.46 -4.92 28.06
C ASN A 124 7.26 -5.65 26.74
N ASN A 125 7.92 -5.17 25.68
CA ASN A 125 7.96 -5.85 24.39
C ASN A 125 9.10 -6.88 24.34
N ASN A 126 8.94 -7.92 23.52
CA ASN A 126 9.93 -9.00 23.38
C ASN A 126 10.70 -8.91 22.05
N ILE A 127 10.89 -7.71 21.51
CA ILE A 127 11.37 -7.56 20.14
C ILE A 127 12.78 -8.14 19.94
N ALA A 128 13.64 -8.06 20.96
CA ALA A 128 14.97 -8.67 20.91
C ALA A 128 14.91 -10.20 20.78
N ALA A 129 13.98 -10.84 21.50
CA ALA A 129 13.78 -12.28 21.42
C ALA A 129 13.17 -12.69 20.07
N ILE A 130 12.21 -11.92 19.55
CA ILE A 130 11.62 -12.13 18.22
C ILE A 130 12.69 -12.02 17.14
N LYS A 131 13.52 -10.95 17.16
CA LYS A 131 14.65 -10.80 16.23
C LYS A 131 15.57 -11.99 16.29
N SER A 132 16.01 -12.37 17.50
CA SER A 132 16.91 -13.51 17.70
C SER A 132 16.31 -14.82 17.20
N TYR A 133 15.01 -15.03 17.36
CA TYR A 133 14.35 -16.24 16.91
C TYR A 133 14.32 -16.33 15.38
N PHE A 134 13.92 -15.27 14.68
CA PHE A 134 13.78 -15.29 13.23
C PHE A 134 15.10 -15.08 12.47
N THR A 135 16.19 -14.75 13.14
CA THR A 135 17.56 -14.77 12.58
C THR A 135 18.35 -16.03 12.98
N ASP A 136 17.77 -16.93 13.77
CA ASP A 136 18.40 -18.19 14.13
C ASP A 136 18.47 -19.16 12.94
N LYS A 137 19.64 -19.73 12.69
CA LYS A 137 19.87 -20.62 11.56
C LYS A 137 18.97 -21.85 11.53
N LEU A 138 18.64 -22.45 12.67
CA LEU A 138 17.77 -23.61 12.73
C LEU A 138 16.32 -23.23 12.42
N VAL A 139 15.87 -22.08 12.95
CA VAL A 139 14.55 -21.52 12.64
C VAL A 139 14.44 -21.21 11.15
N VAL A 140 15.45 -20.56 10.56
CA VAL A 140 15.46 -20.20 9.13
C VAL A 140 15.49 -21.45 8.25
N LYS A 141 16.24 -22.49 8.61
CA LYS A 141 16.19 -23.80 7.92
C LYS A 141 14.83 -24.47 8.01
N TYR A 142 14.17 -24.34 9.16
CA TYR A 142 12.83 -24.86 9.35
C TYR A 142 11.81 -24.11 8.47
N ILE A 143 11.87 -22.78 8.43
CA ILE A 143 11.06 -21.93 7.53
C ILE A 143 11.32 -22.28 6.06
N ALA A 144 12.58 -22.46 5.66
CA ALA A 144 12.97 -22.91 4.32
C ALA A 144 12.29 -24.25 3.96
N THR A 145 12.24 -25.20 4.90
CA THR A 145 11.57 -26.49 4.70
C THR A 145 10.05 -26.33 4.53
N LEU A 146 9.41 -25.51 5.38
CA LEU A 146 7.96 -25.28 5.31
C LEU A 146 7.53 -24.53 4.05
N THR A 147 8.38 -23.65 3.53
CA THR A 147 8.09 -22.81 2.35
C THR A 147 8.52 -23.45 1.04
N GLY A 148 9.36 -24.50 1.09
CA GLY A 148 9.95 -25.13 -0.09
C GLY A 148 11.07 -24.32 -0.75
N ILE A 149 11.53 -23.24 -0.11
CA ILE A 149 12.61 -22.39 -0.62
C ILE A 149 13.93 -22.85 0.00
N PRO A 150 14.98 -23.17 -0.79
CA PRO A 150 16.25 -23.62 -0.24
C PRO A 150 16.86 -22.59 0.73
N TYR A 151 17.42 -23.06 1.85
CA TYR A 151 18.04 -22.19 2.87
C TYR A 151 19.08 -21.23 2.27
N ASP A 152 19.93 -21.71 1.35
CA ASP A 152 20.96 -20.89 0.71
C ASP A 152 20.34 -19.77 -0.12
N LYS A 153 19.19 -20.02 -0.76
CA LYS A 153 18.43 -19.01 -1.48
C LYS A 153 17.71 -18.04 -0.57
N LEU A 154 17.14 -18.53 0.53
CA LEU A 154 16.49 -17.68 1.52
C LEU A 154 17.49 -16.70 2.15
N THR A 155 18.77 -17.08 2.26
CA THR A 155 19.82 -16.32 2.96
C THR A 155 20.84 -15.62 2.06
N ASP A 156 20.82 -15.80 0.72
CA ASP A 156 21.78 -15.18 -0.22
C ASP A 156 21.50 -13.70 -0.55
N GLY A 157 20.44 -13.11 0.00
CA GLY A 157 19.98 -11.75 -0.29
C GLY A 157 18.87 -11.66 -1.34
N THR A 158 18.52 -12.77 -2.00
CA THR A 158 17.40 -12.81 -2.96
C THR A 158 16.04 -12.59 -2.28
N TYR A 159 15.92 -13.02 -1.03
CA TYR A 159 14.67 -13.02 -0.27
C TYR A 159 14.80 -12.35 1.10
N LYS A 160 13.65 -11.90 1.61
CA LYS A 160 13.43 -11.35 2.95
C LYS A 160 12.26 -12.09 3.59
N LEU A 161 12.18 -12.13 4.91
CA LEU A 161 10.97 -12.59 5.62
C LEU A 161 10.12 -11.39 6.01
N LEU A 162 8.84 -11.44 5.66
CA LEU A 162 7.79 -10.62 6.25
C LEU A 162 7.20 -11.38 7.43
N LEU A 163 7.23 -10.76 8.60
CA LEU A 163 6.64 -11.27 9.84
C LEU A 163 5.41 -10.43 10.18
N GLU A 164 4.29 -11.07 10.48
CA GLU A 164 3.08 -10.40 10.94
C GLU A 164 2.62 -11.08 12.24
N PRO A 165 2.43 -10.35 13.35
CA PRO A 165 1.90 -10.93 14.58
C PRO A 165 0.46 -11.38 14.36
N ILE A 166 0.09 -12.51 14.97
CA ILE A 166 -1.27 -13.08 14.95
C ILE A 166 -1.77 -13.12 16.38
N ALA A 167 -3.01 -12.66 16.61
CA ALA A 167 -3.73 -12.90 17.85
C ALA A 167 -4.78 -14.00 17.64
N TYR A 168 -4.87 -14.91 18.62
CA TYR A 168 -5.96 -15.89 18.74
C TYR A 168 -6.87 -15.47 19.88
N PHE A 169 -8.07 -14.99 19.58
CA PHE A 169 -8.98 -14.42 20.58
C PHE A 169 -10.42 -14.81 20.32
N THR A 170 -11.28 -14.70 21.34
CA THR A 170 -12.72 -14.89 21.20
C THR A 170 -13.36 -13.53 20.98
N PHE A 171 -14.17 -13.40 19.94
CA PHE A 171 -14.99 -12.22 19.65
C PHE A 171 -16.39 -12.69 19.26
N GLU A 172 -17.41 -12.08 19.88
CA GLU A 172 -18.82 -12.50 19.80
C GLU A 172 -19.01 -14.02 20.01
N GLY A 173 -18.23 -14.61 20.93
CA GLY A 173 -18.31 -16.03 21.29
C GLY A 173 -17.61 -17.00 20.34
N PHE A 174 -17.00 -16.54 19.25
CA PHE A 174 -16.26 -17.37 18.31
C PHE A 174 -14.75 -17.14 18.42
N LYS A 175 -13.96 -18.22 18.44
CA LYS A 175 -12.49 -18.12 18.40
C LYS A 175 -12.04 -17.71 17.00
N MET A 176 -11.28 -16.63 16.90
CA MET A 176 -10.79 -16.06 15.66
C MET A 176 -9.26 -16.03 15.62
N ALA A 177 -8.69 -16.06 14.42
CA ALA A 177 -7.27 -15.83 14.16
C ALA A 177 -7.09 -14.67 13.19
N MET A 178 -6.39 -13.62 13.61
CA MET A 178 -6.18 -12.42 12.78
C MET A 178 -4.77 -11.86 12.95
N THR A 179 -4.16 -11.43 11.84
CA THR A 179 -3.05 -10.48 11.90
C THR A 179 -3.55 -9.09 12.29
N ALA A 180 -2.66 -8.18 12.67
CA ALA A 180 -3.04 -6.79 12.94
C ALA A 180 -3.76 -6.12 11.74
N THR A 181 -3.28 -6.40 10.53
CA THR A 181 -3.87 -5.87 9.29
C THR A 181 -5.27 -6.41 9.05
N GLU A 182 -5.48 -7.69 9.34
CA GLU A 182 -6.78 -8.34 9.25
C GLU A 182 -7.75 -7.81 10.30
N ALA A 183 -7.29 -7.61 11.54
CA ALA A 183 -8.08 -7.03 12.62
C ALA A 183 -8.56 -5.61 12.27
N ALA A 184 -7.67 -4.75 11.76
CA ALA A 184 -8.03 -3.40 11.35
C ALA A 184 -9.00 -3.39 10.15
N LYS A 185 -8.75 -4.20 9.13
CA LYS A 185 -9.69 -4.32 8.00
C LYS A 185 -11.05 -4.88 8.44
N TYR A 186 -11.08 -5.79 9.41
CA TYR A 186 -12.31 -6.35 9.94
C TYR A 186 -13.07 -5.30 10.76
N ASP A 187 -12.36 -4.48 11.54
CA ASP A 187 -12.97 -3.36 12.26
C ASP A 187 -13.60 -2.32 11.32
N GLN A 188 -12.92 -1.99 10.21
CA GLN A 188 -13.49 -1.16 9.14
C GLN A 188 -14.78 -1.75 8.56
N MET A 189 -14.87 -3.08 8.41
CA MET A 189 -16.09 -3.76 7.94
C MET A 189 -17.22 -3.73 8.98
N LEU A 190 -16.88 -3.66 10.27
CA LEU A 190 -17.82 -3.61 11.38
C LEU A 190 -18.12 -2.18 11.86
N SER A 191 -17.63 -1.14 11.16
CA SER A 191 -17.74 0.26 11.58
C SER A 191 -17.28 0.48 13.03
N GLY A 192 -16.13 -0.05 13.42
CA GLY A 192 -15.60 0.11 14.79
C GLY A 192 -16.05 -0.94 15.80
N GLY A 193 -16.83 -1.95 15.37
CA GLY A 193 -17.40 -2.97 16.24
C GLY A 193 -16.33 -3.78 17.00
N LEU A 194 -15.24 -4.18 16.34
CA LEU A 194 -14.16 -4.95 16.97
C LEU A 194 -13.41 -4.08 17.99
N ARG A 195 -13.05 -2.86 17.61
CA ARG A 195 -12.37 -1.90 18.47
C ARG A 195 -13.18 -1.59 19.71
N SER A 196 -14.48 -1.35 19.57
CA SER A 196 -15.37 -1.00 20.68
C SER A 196 -15.37 -2.04 21.81
N LYS A 197 -15.06 -3.31 21.50
CA LYS A 197 -15.03 -4.42 22.47
C LYS A 197 -13.62 -4.85 22.87
N MET A 198 -12.65 -4.70 21.98
CA MET A 198 -11.32 -5.30 22.15
C MET A 198 -10.17 -4.35 21.81
N VAL A 199 -10.34 -3.03 22.01
CA VAL A 199 -9.34 -1.99 21.66
C VAL A 199 -7.93 -2.28 22.18
N SER A 200 -7.78 -2.73 23.44
CA SER A 200 -6.46 -2.99 24.05
C SER A 200 -5.68 -4.11 23.35
N LEU A 201 -6.38 -5.08 22.75
CA LEU A 201 -5.75 -6.11 21.93
C LEU A 201 -5.63 -5.64 20.48
N SER A 202 -6.78 -5.47 19.83
CA SER A 202 -6.90 -5.33 18.36
C SER A 202 -6.23 -4.08 17.81
N HIS A 203 -6.23 -2.98 18.58
CA HIS A 203 -5.76 -1.67 18.13
C HIS A 203 -4.53 -1.17 18.90
N GLN A 204 -4.08 -1.89 19.93
CA GLN A 204 -2.92 -1.51 20.73
C GLN A 204 -1.88 -2.62 20.75
N ASN A 205 -2.09 -3.68 21.53
CA ASN A 205 -1.04 -4.68 21.77
C ASN A 205 -0.71 -5.56 20.55
N LEU A 206 -1.70 -5.99 19.77
CA LEU A 206 -1.48 -6.73 18.53
C LEU A 206 -0.68 -5.90 17.50
N PRO A 207 -1.12 -4.69 17.08
CA PRO A 207 -0.38 -3.91 16.09
C PRO A 207 0.97 -3.38 16.59
N LEU A 208 1.08 -3.02 17.88
CA LEU A 208 2.33 -2.51 18.44
C LEU A 208 3.33 -3.61 18.81
N SER A 209 2.93 -4.89 18.81
CA SER A 209 3.87 -5.99 19.04
C SER A 209 5.02 -6.05 18.02
N MET A 210 4.80 -5.53 16.82
CA MET A 210 5.82 -5.47 15.76
C MET A 210 5.54 -4.31 14.79
N PHE A 211 6.51 -3.41 14.60
CA PHE A 211 6.48 -2.36 13.57
C PHE A 211 7.90 -2.03 13.07
N LEU A 212 8.04 -1.37 11.92
CA LEU A 212 9.35 -1.14 11.32
C LEU A 212 10.16 -0.02 12.01
N GLN A 213 11.47 -0.24 12.16
CA GLN A 213 12.44 0.77 12.61
C GLN A 213 12.92 1.63 11.45
N THR A 214 13.06 1.03 10.27
CA THR A 214 13.46 1.68 9.02
C THR A 214 12.43 1.35 7.94
N ALA A 215 12.19 2.27 6.99
CA ALA A 215 11.21 2.05 5.95
C ALA A 215 11.68 0.93 4.99
N ASP A 216 10.81 -0.01 4.65
CA ASP A 216 11.10 -1.13 3.74
C ASP A 216 9.78 -1.72 3.17
N MET A 217 9.83 -2.37 2.01
CA MET A 217 8.69 -2.93 1.27
C MET A 217 7.54 -1.93 1.04
N GLY A 218 7.90 -0.65 0.95
CA GLY A 218 6.99 0.49 0.82
C GLY A 218 6.15 0.78 2.07
N TYR A 219 6.53 0.27 3.24
CA TYR A 219 5.98 0.68 4.53
C TYR A 219 6.98 1.63 5.23
N PRO A 220 6.51 2.73 5.83
CA PRO A 220 7.37 3.65 6.56
C PRO A 220 7.79 3.05 7.91
N ALA A 221 8.87 3.59 8.50
CA ALA A 221 9.16 3.37 9.91
C ALA A 221 8.12 4.07 10.79
N TYR A 222 7.69 3.42 11.87
CA TYR A 222 6.72 3.99 12.78
C TYR A 222 7.39 4.82 13.88
N LYS A 223 6.98 6.08 14.01
CA LYS A 223 7.48 7.04 15.01
C LYS A 223 6.38 7.58 15.94
N GLY A 224 5.17 7.02 15.86
CA GLY A 224 4.05 7.43 16.69
C GLY A 224 4.11 6.84 18.11
N SER A 225 2.99 6.93 18.83
CA SER A 225 2.90 6.39 20.19
C SER A 225 3.06 4.86 20.22
N THR A 226 4.03 4.39 20.97
CA THR A 226 4.28 2.95 21.17
C THR A 226 3.50 2.37 22.34
N SER A 227 2.59 3.14 22.94
CA SER A 227 1.85 2.72 24.15
C SER A 227 0.35 3.02 24.12
N LYS A 228 -0.16 3.69 23.08
CA LYS A 228 -1.59 4.01 22.93
C LYS A 228 -2.24 3.18 21.82
N PRO A 229 -3.56 2.94 21.87
CA PRO A 229 -4.31 2.42 20.72
C PRO A 229 -4.06 3.25 19.46
N GLN A 230 -4.08 2.58 18.31
CA GLN A 230 -3.71 3.09 16.99
C GLN A 230 -4.89 2.91 16.04
N SER A 231 -5.07 3.86 15.13
CA SER A 231 -6.13 3.84 14.14
C SER A 231 -6.02 2.69 13.14
N ASP A 232 -7.14 2.30 12.52
CA ASP A 232 -7.14 1.29 11.45
C ASP A 232 -6.17 1.65 10.33
N THR A 233 -6.20 2.89 9.88
CA THR A 233 -5.33 3.40 8.83
C THR A 233 -3.85 3.31 9.23
N THR A 234 -3.49 3.67 10.46
CA THR A 234 -2.11 3.52 10.97
C THR A 234 -1.71 2.05 11.02
N ILE A 235 -2.60 1.16 11.47
CA ILE A 235 -2.33 -0.27 11.55
C ILE A 235 -2.09 -0.84 10.16
N ILE A 236 -2.98 -0.55 9.22
CA ILE A 236 -2.90 -1.03 7.83
C ILE A 236 -1.61 -0.51 7.17
N ASN A 237 -1.28 0.77 7.37
CA ASN A 237 -0.20 1.42 6.63
C ASN A 237 1.17 1.38 7.32
N GLN A 238 1.28 1.05 8.61
CA GLN A 238 2.55 1.24 9.35
C GLN A 238 2.86 0.17 10.43
N LEU A 239 1.86 -0.56 10.94
CA LEU A 239 2.05 -1.44 12.12
C LEU A 239 1.73 -2.91 11.84
N GLY A 240 2.00 -3.76 12.82
CA GLY A 240 1.79 -5.20 12.75
C GLY A 240 2.65 -5.87 11.69
N LEU A 241 3.89 -5.42 11.56
CA LEU A 241 4.86 -6.02 10.64
C LEU A 241 6.29 -5.89 11.15
N GLY A 242 7.11 -6.87 10.81
CA GLY A 242 8.56 -6.84 10.97
C GLY A 242 9.23 -7.55 9.81
N ILE A 243 10.49 -7.21 9.57
CA ILE A 243 11.24 -7.70 8.41
C ILE A 243 12.55 -8.30 8.87
N VAL A 244 12.89 -9.47 8.34
CA VAL A 244 14.22 -10.07 8.51
C VAL A 244 14.91 -10.14 7.17
N LYS A 245 16.10 -9.53 7.11
CA LYS A 245 17.04 -9.64 5.99
C LYS A 245 18.21 -10.53 6.42
N PHE A 246 18.79 -11.28 5.49
CA PHE A 246 19.93 -12.19 5.77
C PHE A 246 21.25 -11.75 5.12
N LYS A 247 21.19 -10.74 4.25
CA LYS A 247 22.32 -10.02 3.68
C LYS A 247 21.93 -8.57 3.44
N ASP A 248 22.90 -7.70 3.64
CA ASP A 248 22.78 -6.27 3.44
C ASP A 248 22.67 -5.97 1.93
N ASP A 249 21.57 -5.35 1.50
CA ASP A 249 21.33 -5.00 0.09
C ASP A 249 21.90 -3.62 -0.29
N GLY A 250 22.71 -3.00 0.59
CA GLY A 250 23.24 -1.65 0.38
C GLY A 250 22.14 -0.59 0.29
N GLY A 251 20.94 -0.91 0.78
CA GLY A 251 19.78 -0.04 0.77
C GLY A 251 19.96 1.08 1.80
N SER A 252 20.27 2.28 1.29
CA SER A 252 20.34 3.51 2.07
C SER A 252 19.10 3.71 2.95
N ASP A 253 19.34 3.98 4.23
CA ASP A 253 18.36 4.45 5.20
C ASP A 253 17.48 5.58 4.64
N PRO A 254 16.16 5.37 4.45
CA PRO A 254 15.23 6.46 4.45
C PRO A 254 14.93 6.72 5.92
N THR A 255 15.67 7.67 6.52
CA THR A 255 15.11 8.40 7.65
C THR A 255 13.77 8.97 7.18
N PRO A 256 12.62 8.66 7.80
CA PRO A 256 11.35 9.25 7.41
C PRO A 256 11.48 10.76 7.53
N PRO A 257 11.36 11.52 6.43
CA PRO A 257 11.60 12.94 6.49
C PRO A 257 10.43 13.63 7.17
N ALA A 258 10.71 14.72 7.89
CA ALA A 258 9.69 15.68 8.34
C ALA A 258 9.01 16.42 7.16
N SER A 259 9.42 16.10 5.93
CA SER A 259 8.95 16.66 4.67
C SER A 259 8.83 15.54 3.64
N SER A 260 7.63 15.20 3.17
CA SER A 260 7.53 14.24 2.08
C SER A 260 7.90 14.89 0.74
N THR A 261 8.37 14.09 -0.22
CA THR A 261 8.62 14.56 -1.58
C THR A 261 7.59 13.94 -2.51
N ALA A 262 6.99 14.75 -3.37
CA ALA A 262 6.09 14.32 -4.42
C ALA A 262 6.63 14.79 -5.77
N THR A 263 6.35 14.04 -6.83
CA THR A 263 6.68 14.43 -8.20
C THR A 263 5.40 14.47 -9.01
N TYR A 264 5.13 15.61 -9.62
CA TYR A 264 3.96 15.86 -10.46
C TYR A 264 4.38 16.36 -11.85
N ARG A 265 3.51 16.24 -12.84
CA ARG A 265 3.78 16.72 -14.20
C ARG A 265 3.25 18.14 -14.37
N VAL A 266 3.86 18.90 -15.26
CA VAL A 266 3.38 20.24 -15.62
C VAL A 266 1.96 20.18 -16.18
N ASN A 267 1.15 21.20 -15.88
CA ASN A 267 -0.18 21.40 -16.46
C ASN A 267 -1.15 20.20 -16.30
N THR A 268 -1.17 19.58 -15.12
CA THR A 268 -2.05 18.46 -14.78
C THR A 268 -2.85 18.73 -13.50
N ASP A 269 -4.03 18.15 -13.40
CA ASP A 269 -4.78 18.07 -12.14
C ASP A 269 -4.19 16.97 -11.26
N VAL A 270 -3.90 17.28 -10.00
CA VAL A 270 -3.33 16.32 -9.05
C VAL A 270 -4.11 16.32 -7.74
N VAL A 271 -4.02 15.21 -7.00
CA VAL A 271 -4.58 15.08 -5.64
C VAL A 271 -3.42 14.91 -4.68
N THR A 272 -3.24 15.89 -3.80
CA THR A 272 -2.26 15.82 -2.70
C THR A 272 -3.00 15.44 -1.43
N ALA A 273 -2.49 14.46 -0.68
CA ALA A 273 -3.09 13.99 0.56
C ALA A 273 -2.07 13.86 1.69
N VAL A 274 -2.56 13.96 2.91
CA VAL A 274 -1.84 13.64 4.16
C VAL A 274 -2.79 12.87 5.09
N THR A 275 -2.26 12.28 6.16
CA THR A 275 -3.07 11.58 7.16
C THR A 275 -3.33 12.50 8.34
N LEU A 276 -4.61 12.69 8.69
CA LEU A 276 -5.00 13.36 9.94
C LEU A 276 -5.38 12.29 10.97
N SER A 277 -4.70 12.32 12.11
CA SER A 277 -4.95 11.43 13.26
C SER A 277 -5.38 12.24 14.48
N THR A 278 -6.10 11.61 15.41
CA THR A 278 -6.52 12.26 16.64
C THR A 278 -6.46 11.31 17.83
N ASP A 279 -6.03 11.80 19.00
CA ASP A 279 -6.11 11.06 20.27
C ASP A 279 -7.49 11.25 20.95
N ASP A 280 -8.16 12.37 20.65
CA ASP A 280 -9.47 12.75 21.18
C ASP A 280 -10.55 12.63 20.11
N GLU A 281 -11.80 12.53 20.54
CA GLU A 281 -12.94 12.52 19.61
C GLU A 281 -13.04 13.85 18.82
N ILE A 282 -13.20 13.75 17.50
CA ILE A 282 -13.57 14.88 16.64
C ILE A 282 -14.99 14.62 16.16
N ASP A 283 -15.96 15.11 16.92
CA ASP A 283 -17.38 14.88 16.70
C ASP A 283 -18.02 15.85 15.67
N PRO A 284 -19.23 15.55 15.17
CA PRO A 284 -19.95 16.41 14.22
C PRO A 284 -20.30 17.82 14.71
N ASP A 285 -20.40 18.08 16.01
CA ASP A 285 -20.61 19.44 16.54
C ASP A 285 -19.30 20.23 16.60
N HIS A 286 -18.17 19.53 16.75
CA HIS A 286 -16.84 20.13 16.86
C HIS A 286 -15.86 19.59 15.81
N THR A 287 -16.21 19.72 14.54
CA THR A 287 -15.42 19.19 13.42
C THR A 287 -14.02 19.81 13.29
N ALA A 288 -13.13 19.08 12.61
CA ALA A 288 -11.81 19.54 12.21
C ALA A 288 -11.80 20.14 10.80
N LYS A 289 -10.77 20.94 10.54
CA LYS A 289 -10.45 21.53 9.24
C LYS A 289 -8.97 21.34 8.94
N VAL A 290 -8.65 20.93 7.72
CA VAL A 290 -7.28 20.83 7.21
C VAL A 290 -7.10 21.79 6.04
N THR A 291 -6.00 22.55 6.07
CA THR A 291 -5.70 23.61 5.10
C THR A 291 -4.35 23.35 4.44
N PHE A 292 -4.35 23.28 3.11
CA PHE A 292 -3.16 23.19 2.27
C PHE A 292 -2.88 24.56 1.65
N HIS A 293 -1.66 25.06 1.81
CA HIS A 293 -1.18 26.26 1.12
C HIS A 293 -0.25 25.85 -0.02
N ILE A 294 -0.68 26.14 -1.25
CA ILE A 294 0.00 25.69 -2.46
C ILE A 294 0.14 26.87 -3.41
N ASN A 295 1.37 27.27 -3.72
CA ASN A 295 1.67 28.30 -4.71
C ASN A 295 0.88 29.62 -4.51
N GLY A 296 0.75 30.08 -3.26
CA GLY A 296 -0.05 31.27 -2.89
C GLY A 296 -1.56 31.04 -2.81
N GLY A 297 -2.06 29.89 -3.29
CA GLY A 297 -3.44 29.44 -3.11
C GLY A 297 -3.67 28.74 -1.78
N THR A 298 -4.94 28.65 -1.37
CA THR A 298 -5.37 27.97 -0.15
C THR A 298 -6.50 27.00 -0.47
N TYR A 299 -6.32 25.72 -0.12
CA TYR A 299 -7.29 24.65 -0.32
C TYR A 299 -7.68 24.09 1.05
N THR A 300 -8.97 23.92 1.30
CA THR A 300 -9.47 23.51 2.61
C THR A 300 -10.42 22.33 2.50
N MET A 301 -10.20 21.33 3.36
CA MET A 301 -11.16 20.28 3.65
C MET A 301 -11.79 20.55 5.03
N THR A 302 -13.11 20.69 5.08
CA THR A 302 -13.90 21.01 6.30
C THR A 302 -14.78 19.85 6.72
N ASN A 303 -15.46 19.99 7.85
CA ASN A 303 -16.42 19.02 8.40
C ASN A 303 -15.78 17.64 8.59
N ILE A 304 -14.50 17.63 8.96
CA ILE A 304 -13.77 16.40 9.23
C ILE A 304 -14.18 15.90 10.60
N VAL A 305 -14.72 14.70 10.62
CA VAL A 305 -15.12 13.94 11.80
C VAL A 305 -14.17 12.76 11.89
N ILE A 306 -13.68 12.43 13.08
CA ILE A 306 -12.81 11.26 13.31
C ILE A 306 -13.10 10.72 14.72
N PRO A 307 -13.42 9.43 14.87
CA PRO A 307 -13.59 8.81 16.17
C PRO A 307 -12.32 8.93 17.02
N GLN A 308 -12.48 8.81 18.34
CA GLN A 308 -11.34 8.87 19.24
C GLN A 308 -10.26 7.81 18.90
N GLY A 309 -9.02 8.27 18.71
CA GLY A 309 -7.89 7.41 18.39
C GLY A 309 -7.87 6.88 16.95
N GLU A 310 -8.74 7.39 16.07
CA GLU A 310 -8.77 7.04 14.65
C GLU A 310 -8.00 8.03 13.77
N SER A 311 -7.89 7.70 12.48
CA SER A 311 -7.33 8.59 11.48
C SER A 311 -7.99 8.40 10.12
N GLN A 312 -7.84 9.39 9.25
CA GLN A 312 -8.27 9.33 7.87
C GLN A 312 -7.34 10.13 6.96
N LEU A 313 -7.40 9.83 5.66
CA LEU A 313 -6.78 10.67 4.65
C LEU A 313 -7.56 11.98 4.53
N VAL A 314 -6.83 13.07 4.37
CA VAL A 314 -7.35 14.40 4.06
C VAL A 314 -6.58 14.93 2.86
N TRP A 315 -7.27 15.54 1.91
CA TRP A 315 -6.68 15.85 0.62
C TRP A 315 -7.20 17.15 0.01
N CYS A 316 -6.46 17.64 -0.99
CA CYS A 316 -6.92 18.68 -1.89
C CYS A 316 -6.63 18.31 -3.34
N LYS A 317 -7.56 18.65 -4.23
CA LYS A 317 -7.37 18.60 -5.68
C LYS A 317 -6.97 19.99 -6.17
N TRP A 318 -5.90 20.08 -6.96
CA TRP A 318 -5.36 21.34 -7.48
C TRP A 318 -4.67 21.12 -8.82
N HIS A 319 -4.39 22.21 -9.54
CA HIS A 319 -3.78 22.18 -10.87
C HIS A 319 -2.31 22.63 -10.81
N THR A 320 -1.40 21.86 -11.38
CA THR A 320 0.04 22.17 -11.37
C THR A 320 0.37 23.30 -12.34
N PRO A 321 1.47 24.06 -12.11
CA PRO A 321 1.92 25.07 -13.07
C PRO A 321 2.32 24.46 -14.41
N SER A 322 2.30 25.29 -15.46
CA SER A 322 2.70 24.89 -16.82
C SER A 322 4.21 24.79 -17.02
N THR A 323 5.04 25.24 -16.07
CA THR A 323 6.50 25.21 -16.17
C THR A 323 7.13 24.41 -15.02
N PRO A 324 8.21 23.65 -15.30
CA PRO A 324 8.91 22.89 -14.27
C PRO A 324 9.43 23.79 -13.15
N GLN A 325 9.15 23.41 -11.91
CA GLN A 325 9.56 24.16 -10.72
C GLN A 325 9.40 23.28 -9.46
N THR A 326 9.94 23.74 -8.34
CA THR A 326 9.71 23.12 -7.03
C THR A 326 8.76 23.98 -6.21
N ILE A 327 7.72 23.37 -5.65
CA ILE A 327 6.74 24.02 -4.79
C ILE A 327 6.80 23.39 -3.40
N ASN A 328 6.83 24.21 -2.36
CA ASN A 328 6.63 23.73 -0.99
C ASN A 328 5.16 23.90 -0.62
N ILE A 329 4.51 22.80 -0.29
CA ILE A 329 3.12 22.76 0.17
C ILE A 329 3.15 22.68 1.69
N SER A 330 2.62 23.68 2.38
CA SER A 330 2.44 23.60 3.84
C SER A 330 1.03 23.13 4.18
N VAL A 331 0.92 22.29 5.20
CA VAL A 331 -0.35 21.71 5.64
C VAL A 331 -0.55 21.98 7.12
N SER A 332 -1.75 22.40 7.49
CA SER A 332 -2.14 22.67 8.88
C SER A 332 -3.51 22.10 9.20
N ALA A 333 -3.72 21.71 10.45
CA ALA A 333 -4.99 21.18 10.96
C ALA A 333 -5.48 22.00 12.16
N SER A 334 -6.79 22.20 12.28
CA SER A 334 -7.38 22.89 13.44
C SER A 334 -7.48 22.00 14.68
N LYS A 335 -7.55 20.68 14.49
CA LYS A 335 -7.60 19.64 15.53
C LYS A 335 -6.84 18.42 15.02
N GLY A 336 -6.41 17.55 15.94
CA GLY A 336 -5.62 16.37 15.63
C GLY A 336 -4.19 16.72 15.21
N PHE A 337 -3.48 15.72 14.71
CA PHE A 337 -2.09 15.83 14.28
C PHE A 337 -1.90 15.20 12.89
N LEU A 338 -1.06 15.84 12.08
CA LEU A 338 -0.75 15.42 10.72
C LEU A 338 0.49 14.55 10.70
N ASP A 339 0.51 13.53 9.84
CA ASP A 339 1.72 12.73 9.57
C ASP A 339 2.82 13.56 8.88
N VAL A 340 2.43 14.51 8.04
CA VAL A 340 3.31 15.42 7.30
C VAL A 340 2.77 16.85 7.35
N GLY A 341 3.59 17.79 7.79
CA GLY A 341 3.25 19.23 7.81
C GLY A 341 3.74 20.02 6.58
N SER A 342 4.63 19.43 5.77
CA SER A 342 5.17 20.06 4.56
C SER A 342 5.52 19.04 3.49
N ILE A 343 5.18 19.31 2.24
CA ILE A 343 5.44 18.46 1.08
C ILE A 343 6.25 19.25 0.05
N LYS A 344 7.41 18.73 -0.35
CA LYS A 344 8.19 19.26 -1.46
C LYS A 344 7.68 18.64 -2.76
N ALA A 345 6.94 19.39 -3.55
CA ALA A 345 6.42 18.97 -4.84
C ALA A 345 7.38 19.40 -5.97
N ASN A 346 7.97 18.42 -6.66
CA ASN A 346 8.76 18.65 -7.86
C ASN A 346 7.83 18.56 -9.08
N ILE A 347 7.65 19.69 -9.77
CA ILE A 347 6.87 19.75 -11.02
C ILE A 347 7.84 19.56 -12.18
N VAL A 348 7.67 18.48 -12.94
CA VAL A 348 8.57 18.06 -14.03
C VAL A 348 7.86 18.08 -15.38
N SER A 349 8.60 18.35 -16.46
CA SER A 349 8.13 18.17 -17.83
C SER A 349 8.62 16.81 -18.35
N MET A 350 7.81 16.19 -19.20
CA MET A 350 8.15 14.94 -19.91
C MET A 350 8.61 15.21 -21.35
N ASP A 351 8.79 16.47 -21.72
CA ASP A 351 9.19 16.88 -23.08
C ASP A 351 10.72 16.86 -23.23
N GLY A 352 11.21 16.95 -24.46
CA GLY A 352 12.65 16.98 -24.75
C GLY A 352 13.30 15.60 -24.88
N HIS A 353 12.48 14.55 -24.94
CA HIS A 353 12.89 13.16 -25.15
C HIS A 353 12.31 12.58 -26.45
N GLU A 354 11.89 13.44 -27.37
CA GLU A 354 11.32 13.01 -28.63
C GLU A 354 12.36 12.19 -29.44
N PRO A 355 11.96 11.06 -30.04
CA PRO A 355 12.83 10.30 -30.92
C PRO A 355 13.41 11.14 -32.05
N PRO A 356 14.69 10.93 -32.42
CA PRO A 356 15.21 11.48 -33.66
C PRO A 356 14.44 10.92 -34.87
N ASP A 357 14.40 11.70 -35.94
CA ASP A 357 13.80 11.26 -37.21
C ASP A 357 14.67 10.18 -37.86
N PRO A 358 14.13 8.99 -38.16
CA PRO A 358 14.89 7.96 -38.86
C PRO A 358 15.14 8.39 -40.31
N THR A 359 16.38 8.26 -40.77
CA THR A 359 16.78 8.61 -42.14
C THR A 359 17.07 7.36 -42.98
N ALA A 360 17.00 7.51 -44.31
CA ALA A 360 17.37 6.46 -45.27
C ALA A 360 18.80 5.91 -45.08
N SER A 361 19.70 6.75 -44.59
CA SER A 361 21.10 6.40 -44.33
C SER A 361 21.34 5.68 -43.00
N ASP A 362 20.36 5.66 -42.09
CA ASP A 362 20.54 5.02 -40.79
C ASP A 362 20.75 3.51 -40.97
N ARG A 363 21.63 2.93 -40.16
CA ARG A 363 21.92 1.49 -40.15
C ARG A 363 22.17 1.00 -38.74
N ASN A 364 21.69 -0.19 -38.41
CA ASN A 364 21.93 -0.85 -37.13
C ASN A 364 21.90 -2.38 -37.30
N ASP A 365 22.93 -2.92 -37.94
CA ASP A 365 23.00 -4.35 -38.29
C ASP A 365 23.13 -5.28 -37.06
N SER A 366 23.52 -4.72 -35.91
CA SER A 366 23.63 -5.42 -34.64
C SER A 366 22.34 -5.41 -33.82
N PHE A 367 21.26 -4.74 -34.28
CA PHE A 367 20.01 -4.64 -33.56
C PHE A 367 19.44 -6.01 -33.20
N ARG A 368 18.94 -6.14 -31.98
CA ARG A 368 18.22 -7.31 -31.48
C ARG A 368 16.97 -6.84 -30.78
N MET A 369 15.87 -7.56 -30.98
CA MET A 369 14.60 -7.22 -30.35
C MET A 369 14.75 -7.22 -28.82
N PRO A 370 14.53 -6.08 -28.14
CA PRO A 370 14.56 -6.02 -26.69
C PRO A 370 13.30 -6.65 -26.09
N SER A 371 13.40 -7.10 -24.84
CA SER A 371 12.23 -7.49 -24.06
C SER A 371 11.42 -6.26 -23.68
N VAL A 372 10.10 -6.33 -23.85
CA VAL A 372 9.21 -5.24 -23.45
C VAL A 372 9.28 -5.03 -21.93
N PRO A 373 9.48 -3.78 -21.45
CA PRO A 373 9.54 -3.51 -20.02
C PRO A 373 8.23 -3.79 -19.29
N SER A 374 8.34 -4.16 -18.02
CA SER A 374 7.21 -4.36 -17.10
C SER A 374 7.43 -3.55 -15.83
N PRO A 375 7.33 -2.21 -15.89
CA PRO A 375 7.44 -1.35 -14.71
C PRO A 375 6.36 -1.69 -13.66
N ALA A 376 6.66 -1.43 -12.40
CA ALA A 376 5.67 -1.53 -11.34
C ALA A 376 4.56 -0.49 -11.56
N VAL A 377 3.31 -0.93 -11.43
CA VAL A 377 2.12 -0.11 -11.67
C VAL A 377 1.15 -0.25 -10.51
N THR A 378 0.38 0.80 -10.26
CA THR A 378 -0.72 0.80 -9.28
C THR A 378 -2.02 0.99 -10.03
N THR A 379 -2.78 -0.08 -10.25
CA THR A 379 -4.02 -0.01 -11.04
C THR A 379 -5.27 0.24 -10.21
N SER A 380 -5.19 0.17 -8.88
CA SER A 380 -6.32 0.41 -7.99
C SER A 380 -5.90 0.92 -6.62
N ASN A 381 -6.75 1.74 -6.01
CA ASN A 381 -6.56 2.31 -4.67
C ASN A 381 -7.88 2.35 -3.90
N SER A 382 -7.79 2.42 -2.57
CA SER A 382 -8.93 2.60 -1.67
C SER A 382 -8.60 3.59 -0.54
N TRP A 383 -9.59 4.37 -0.13
CA TRP A 383 -9.52 5.32 0.98
C TRP A 383 -10.90 5.42 1.65
N GLY A 384 -11.02 6.16 2.75
CA GLY A 384 -12.32 6.37 3.36
C GLY A 384 -12.38 7.59 4.25
N VAL A 385 -13.60 7.95 4.63
CA VAL A 385 -13.91 9.08 5.51
C VAL A 385 -14.88 8.64 6.58
N TRP A 386 -14.72 9.20 7.78
CA TRP A 386 -15.66 8.98 8.87
C TRP A 386 -16.84 9.96 8.79
N SER A 387 -18.00 9.49 9.23
CA SER A 387 -19.18 10.30 9.51
C SER A 387 -19.76 9.91 10.86
N GLY A 388 -20.28 10.87 11.62
CA GLY A 388 -20.88 10.63 12.92
C GLY A 388 -22.37 10.92 12.95
N TYR A 389 -23.12 10.22 13.80
CA TYR A 389 -24.51 10.49 14.12
C TYR A 389 -24.78 10.28 15.62
N TRP A 390 -25.67 11.10 16.19
CA TRP A 390 -25.98 11.06 17.61
C TRP A 390 -26.98 9.94 17.91
N VAL A 391 -26.68 9.09 18.89
CA VAL A 391 -27.62 8.10 19.42
C VAL A 391 -28.06 8.56 20.80
N PRO A 392 -29.33 9.00 20.96
CA PRO A 392 -29.81 9.51 22.23
C PRO A 392 -29.97 8.38 23.25
N ASN A 393 -29.64 8.68 24.51
CA ASN A 393 -29.85 7.80 25.65
C ASN A 393 -30.52 8.62 26.76
N TRP A 394 -31.85 8.64 26.76
CA TRP A 394 -32.62 9.38 27.75
C TRP A 394 -32.60 8.66 29.10
N VAL A 395 -31.91 9.26 30.08
CA VAL A 395 -31.81 8.78 31.46
C VAL A 395 -32.56 9.73 32.39
N TRP A 396 -33.37 9.16 33.28
CA TRP A 396 -34.05 9.94 34.31
C TRP A 396 -33.08 10.26 35.44
N HIS A 397 -32.79 11.54 35.65
CA HIS A 397 -32.01 12.01 36.79
C HIS A 397 -32.98 12.42 37.89
N GLU A 398 -33.11 11.58 38.91
CA GLU A 398 -33.96 11.83 40.07
C GLU A 398 -33.47 13.03 40.89
N ASP A 399 -34.41 13.87 41.35
CA ASP A 399 -34.16 15.01 42.23
C ASP A 399 -35.25 15.03 43.31
N TRP A 400 -35.06 14.24 44.36
CA TRP A 400 -36.05 14.06 45.42
C TRP A 400 -36.05 15.23 46.41
N HIS A 401 -37.18 15.93 46.50
CA HIS A 401 -37.41 16.98 47.49
C HIS A 401 -38.49 16.57 48.48
N TRP A 402 -38.26 16.80 49.76
CA TRP A 402 -39.30 16.66 50.77
C TRP A 402 -40.28 17.83 50.67
N VAL A 403 -41.56 17.53 50.53
CA VAL A 403 -42.64 18.51 50.54
C VAL A 403 -43.46 18.32 51.80
N SER A 404 -43.41 19.31 52.70
CA SER A 404 -44.21 19.32 53.91
C SER A 404 -45.69 19.43 53.57
N ASP A 405 -46.48 18.52 54.12
CA ASP A 405 -47.94 18.48 53.98
C ASP A 405 -48.56 18.31 55.38
N PRO A 406 -49.05 19.39 55.99
CA PRO A 406 -49.62 19.36 57.34
C PRO A 406 -50.87 18.48 57.46
N GLY A 407 -51.53 18.13 56.35
CA GLY A 407 -52.67 17.21 56.33
C GLY A 407 -52.27 15.74 56.25
N SER A 408 -50.99 15.44 56.01
CA SER A 408 -50.48 14.06 55.92
C SER A 408 -50.16 13.49 57.30
N PRO A 409 -50.54 12.22 57.60
CA PRO A 409 -50.17 11.54 58.85
C PRO A 409 -48.66 11.46 59.11
N THR A 410 -47.84 11.61 58.07
CA THR A 410 -46.36 11.57 58.13
C THR A 410 -45.70 12.96 58.06
N GLY A 411 -46.50 14.05 58.04
CA GLY A 411 -46.00 15.43 58.00
C GLY A 411 -45.48 15.91 56.63
N GLY A 412 -45.55 15.07 55.59
CA GLY A 412 -45.10 15.38 54.23
C GLY A 412 -44.92 14.14 53.37
N HIS A 413 -44.46 14.34 52.14
CA HIS A 413 -44.08 13.28 51.21
C HIS A 413 -42.86 13.69 50.36
N TRP A 414 -42.09 12.70 49.91
CA TRP A 414 -41.03 12.91 48.92
C TRP A 414 -41.65 13.12 47.54
N LYS A 415 -41.21 14.16 46.84
CA LYS A 415 -41.60 14.45 45.46
C LYS A 415 -40.35 14.55 44.61
N ASP A 416 -40.25 13.69 43.61
CA ASP A 416 -39.23 13.76 42.59
C ASP A 416 -39.51 14.95 41.66
N LYS A 417 -38.53 15.83 41.55
CA LYS A 417 -38.48 16.97 40.62
C LYS A 417 -37.40 16.77 39.56
N GLY A 418 -37.02 15.51 39.34
CA GLY A 418 -36.03 15.09 38.36
C GLY A 418 -36.40 15.48 36.93
N LYS A 419 -35.46 15.20 36.03
CA LYS A 419 -35.59 15.51 34.60
C LYS A 419 -34.98 14.40 33.76
N TRP A 420 -35.53 14.21 32.56
CA TRP A 420 -34.88 13.42 31.53
C TRP A 420 -33.67 14.18 31.00
N VAL A 421 -32.50 13.55 31.03
CA VAL A 421 -31.25 14.05 30.46
C VAL A 421 -30.84 13.08 29.35
N ASP A 422 -30.49 13.61 28.18
CA ASP A 422 -29.90 12.82 27.12
C ASP A 422 -28.42 12.59 27.44
N GLU A 423 -28.07 11.38 27.85
CA GLU A 423 -26.71 10.88 28.05
C GLU A 423 -26.26 10.04 26.85
N GLY A 424 -26.74 10.39 25.66
CA GLY A 424 -26.36 9.78 24.39
C GLY A 424 -24.87 9.92 24.07
N SER A 425 -24.46 9.32 22.96
CA SER A 425 -23.09 9.42 22.47
C SER A 425 -23.05 9.40 20.94
N TRP A 426 -21.95 9.89 20.38
CA TRP A 426 -21.69 9.83 18.96
C TRP A 426 -21.33 8.40 18.53
N HIS A 427 -22.01 7.93 17.49
CA HIS A 427 -21.66 6.72 16.77
C HIS A 427 -21.08 7.11 15.41
N TYR A 428 -20.17 6.29 14.88
CA TYR A 428 -19.43 6.61 13.67
C TYR A 428 -19.51 5.49 12.64
N ASP A 429 -19.63 5.90 11.38
CA ASP A 429 -19.56 5.03 10.21
C ASP A 429 -18.34 5.39 9.37
N PHE A 430 -17.64 4.36 8.86
CA PHE A 430 -16.54 4.54 7.93
C PHE A 430 -17.00 4.31 6.49
N LYS A 431 -17.09 5.38 5.70
CA LYS A 431 -17.43 5.27 4.29
C LYS A 431 -16.19 5.01 3.45
N SER A 432 -16.10 3.80 2.89
CA SER A 432 -15.02 3.38 2.01
C SER A 432 -15.26 3.76 0.53
N TYR A 433 -14.21 4.29 -0.08
CA TYR A 433 -14.09 4.59 -1.51
C TYR A 433 -13.04 3.70 -2.16
N HIS A 434 -13.24 3.40 -3.43
CA HIS A 434 -12.29 2.67 -4.25
C HIS A 434 -12.22 3.29 -5.65
N ALA A 435 -11.07 3.11 -6.29
CA ALA A 435 -10.82 3.52 -7.66
C ALA A 435 -10.01 2.45 -8.38
N LYS A 436 -10.28 2.26 -9.66
CA LYS A 436 -9.57 1.33 -10.55
C LYS A 436 -9.34 1.99 -11.90
N LEU A 437 -8.09 2.08 -12.30
CA LEU A 437 -7.69 2.45 -13.65
C LEU A 437 -7.86 1.24 -14.57
N SER A 438 -8.43 1.47 -15.73
CA SER A 438 -8.51 0.48 -16.81
C SER A 438 -8.30 1.18 -18.13
N ALA A 439 -7.35 0.68 -18.91
CA ALA A 439 -6.98 1.29 -20.18
C ALA A 439 -6.81 0.27 -21.32
N SER A 440 -6.85 0.80 -22.53
CA SER A 440 -6.65 0.04 -23.77
C SER A 440 -5.79 0.86 -24.74
N MET A 441 -5.00 0.17 -25.55
CA MET A 441 -4.10 0.76 -26.53
C MET A 441 -4.35 0.11 -27.90
N SER A 442 -4.32 0.91 -28.95
CA SER A 442 -4.35 0.49 -30.34
C SER A 442 -3.20 1.13 -31.10
N LEU A 443 -2.32 0.31 -31.67
CA LEU A 443 -1.24 0.69 -32.55
C LEU A 443 -1.56 0.23 -33.98
N MET A 444 -1.55 1.18 -34.92
CA MET A 444 -1.88 0.92 -36.33
C MET A 444 -0.87 1.58 -37.27
N PRO A 445 -0.68 1.05 -38.49
CA PRO A 445 0.03 1.77 -39.54
C PRO A 445 -0.61 3.14 -39.80
N SER A 446 0.22 4.12 -40.20
CA SER A 446 -0.26 5.43 -40.61
C SER A 446 -1.18 5.33 -41.81
N LYS A 447 -2.13 6.27 -41.93
CA LYS A 447 -3.00 6.42 -43.12
C LYS A 447 -2.21 6.67 -44.42
N HIS A 448 -0.94 7.07 -44.32
CA HIS A 448 -0.03 7.30 -45.44
C HIS A 448 0.86 6.10 -45.75
N ASP A 449 0.68 4.99 -45.06
CA ASP A 449 1.21 3.70 -45.48
C ASP A 449 0.20 3.03 -46.41
N TRP A 450 0.42 3.16 -47.72
CA TRP A 450 -0.51 2.66 -48.74
C TRP A 450 -0.39 1.16 -49.00
N SER A 451 0.73 0.54 -48.59
CA SER A 451 0.95 -0.90 -48.77
C SER A 451 0.53 -1.71 -47.55
N ALA A 452 0.25 -1.04 -46.41
CA ALA A 452 -0.25 -1.66 -45.20
C ALA A 452 -1.53 -2.47 -45.41
N LYS A 453 -1.57 -3.66 -44.79
CA LYS A 453 -2.73 -4.56 -44.76
C LYS A 453 -3.08 -4.89 -43.32
N GLY A 454 -4.06 -4.17 -42.77
CA GLY A 454 -4.41 -4.28 -41.36
C GLY A 454 -3.26 -3.82 -40.47
N LYS A 455 -2.66 -4.74 -39.71
CA LYS A 455 -1.48 -4.47 -38.86
C LYS A 455 -0.15 -4.81 -39.52
N GLU A 456 -0.15 -5.38 -40.73
CA GLU A 456 1.09 -5.62 -41.49
C GLU A 456 1.48 -4.35 -42.26
N MET A 457 2.72 -3.92 -42.12
CA MET A 457 3.31 -2.74 -42.77
C MET A 457 4.78 -2.99 -43.12
N LYS A 458 5.39 -2.10 -43.90
CA LYS A 458 6.83 -2.12 -44.16
C LYS A 458 7.58 -1.18 -43.21
N SER A 459 8.84 -1.49 -42.90
CA SER A 459 9.70 -0.58 -42.13
C SER A 459 9.96 0.73 -42.91
N GLY A 460 10.21 1.83 -42.19
CA GLY A 460 10.35 3.17 -42.77
C GLY A 460 9.03 3.95 -42.87
N TYR A 461 7.88 3.28 -42.75
CA TYR A 461 6.59 3.96 -42.62
C TYR A 461 6.27 4.33 -41.17
N GLY A 462 5.29 5.22 -41.01
CA GLY A 462 4.83 5.71 -39.72
C GLY A 462 3.76 4.83 -39.07
N VAL A 463 3.71 4.83 -37.74
CA VAL A 463 2.64 4.25 -36.92
C VAL A 463 1.87 5.34 -36.18
N THR A 464 0.60 5.08 -35.91
CA THR A 464 -0.27 5.90 -35.05
C THR A 464 -0.66 5.11 -33.80
N VAL A 465 -0.88 5.82 -32.68
CA VAL A 465 -1.32 5.23 -31.42
C VAL A 465 -2.60 5.92 -30.94
N SER A 466 -3.53 5.12 -30.42
CA SER A 466 -4.68 5.60 -29.67
C SER A 466 -4.75 4.85 -28.35
N VAL A 467 -4.82 5.59 -27.24
CA VAL A 467 -4.94 5.05 -25.89
C VAL A 467 -6.21 5.61 -25.25
N ASN A 468 -7.03 4.74 -24.69
CA ASN A 468 -8.22 5.13 -23.94
C ASN A 468 -8.09 4.61 -22.52
N GLY A 469 -8.17 5.49 -21.53
CA GLY A 469 -8.09 5.15 -20.11
C GLY A 469 -9.27 5.67 -19.32
N VAL A 470 -9.76 4.89 -18.37
CA VAL A 470 -10.86 5.26 -17.48
C VAL A 470 -10.49 4.96 -16.04
N ASN A 471 -10.58 5.98 -15.18
CA ASN A 471 -10.52 5.80 -13.73
C ASN A 471 -11.95 5.58 -13.20
N SER A 472 -12.32 4.32 -12.98
CA SER A 472 -13.62 3.95 -12.42
C SER A 472 -13.58 4.08 -10.90
N SER A 473 -14.44 4.90 -10.31
CA SER A 473 -14.47 5.13 -8.87
C SER A 473 -15.90 5.33 -8.37
N ASN A 474 -16.16 4.92 -7.13
CA ASN A 474 -17.40 5.25 -6.41
C ASN A 474 -17.31 6.61 -5.66
N ALA A 475 -16.20 7.33 -5.80
CA ALA A 475 -16.02 8.67 -5.25
C ALA A 475 -16.44 9.76 -6.25
N SER A 476 -16.61 10.99 -5.77
CA SER A 476 -16.93 12.14 -6.61
C SER A 476 -15.75 12.59 -7.48
N LEU A 477 -16.03 13.24 -8.61
CA LEU A 477 -15.02 13.82 -9.52
C LEU A 477 -14.10 14.86 -8.85
N SER A 478 -14.49 15.40 -7.69
CA SER A 478 -13.67 16.28 -6.87
C SER A 478 -12.53 15.55 -6.13
N GLN A 479 -12.60 14.22 -6.01
CA GLN A 479 -11.61 13.41 -5.28
C GLN A 479 -10.62 12.69 -6.20
N VAL A 480 -10.95 12.54 -7.48
CA VAL A 480 -10.16 11.74 -8.43
C VAL A 480 -9.88 12.50 -9.72
N THR A 481 -8.90 12.03 -10.50
CA THR A 481 -8.64 12.50 -11.87
C THR A 481 -8.67 11.34 -12.86
N ALA A 482 -8.93 11.67 -14.14
CA ALA A 482 -8.63 10.78 -15.26
C ALA A 482 -7.09 10.62 -15.38
N PRO A 483 -6.59 9.59 -16.09
CA PRO A 483 -5.18 9.60 -16.52
C PRO A 483 -4.93 10.79 -17.44
N GLN A 484 -3.76 11.41 -17.34
CA GLN A 484 -3.44 12.68 -18.02
C GLN A 484 -2.15 12.63 -18.83
N THR A 485 -1.27 11.67 -18.53
CA THR A 485 0.05 11.57 -19.15
C THR A 485 0.22 10.18 -19.75
N GLY A 486 0.56 10.12 -21.03
CA GLY A 486 0.90 8.88 -21.73
C GLY A 486 2.26 9.01 -22.40
N LEU A 487 3.16 8.07 -22.13
CA LEU A 487 4.52 8.06 -22.68
C LEU A 487 4.72 6.79 -23.50
N CYS A 488 4.91 6.96 -24.81
CA CYS A 488 5.17 5.85 -25.73
C CYS A 488 6.67 5.63 -25.92
N TYR A 489 7.14 4.43 -25.61
CA TYR A 489 8.50 3.97 -25.76
C TYR A 489 8.62 2.97 -26.92
N PHE A 490 9.77 2.97 -27.59
CA PHE A 490 9.98 2.26 -28.85
C PHE A 490 11.12 1.23 -28.78
N PRO A 491 11.02 0.10 -29.50
CA PRO A 491 11.98 -1.00 -29.44
C PRO A 491 13.36 -0.63 -29.99
N GLU A 492 13.44 0.25 -30.99
CA GLU A 492 14.70 0.73 -31.58
C GLU A 492 15.59 1.50 -30.59
N PHE A 493 15.04 1.92 -29.45
CA PHE A 493 15.74 2.62 -28.38
C PHE A 493 15.76 1.84 -27.05
N ASP A 494 15.60 0.52 -27.11
CA ASP A 494 15.52 -0.37 -25.93
C ASP A 494 14.46 0.04 -24.91
N TYR A 495 13.44 0.80 -25.32
CA TYR A 495 12.43 1.39 -24.43
C TYR A 495 13.00 2.29 -23.30
N LYS A 496 14.11 3.00 -23.55
CA LYS A 496 14.81 3.79 -22.52
C LYS A 496 14.85 5.28 -22.82
N THR A 497 15.67 5.66 -23.80
CA THR A 497 16.20 7.04 -23.91
C THR A 497 15.24 8.02 -24.56
N TYR A 498 14.35 7.53 -25.42
CA TYR A 498 13.41 8.35 -26.19
C TYR A 498 11.98 7.86 -25.99
N TRP A 499 11.06 8.82 -25.93
CA TRP A 499 9.64 8.57 -25.87
C TRP A 499 8.85 9.67 -26.56
N ARG A 500 7.63 9.34 -26.98
CA ARG A 500 6.64 10.31 -27.46
C ARG A 500 5.64 10.57 -26.35
N HIS A 501 5.60 11.81 -25.87
CA HIS A 501 4.53 12.30 -25.00
C HIS A 501 3.23 12.44 -25.81
N LEU A 502 2.14 11.85 -25.33
CA LEU A 502 0.84 11.84 -26.01
C LEU A 502 0.04 13.11 -25.69
N ASP A 503 -0.65 13.64 -26.70
CA ASP A 503 -1.69 14.65 -26.51
C ASP A 503 -2.88 13.98 -25.83
N CYS A 504 -3.35 14.56 -24.72
CA CYS A 504 -4.41 14.00 -23.90
C CYS A 504 -5.68 14.87 -23.94
N ALA A 505 -6.81 14.24 -24.22
CA ALA A 505 -8.14 14.83 -24.13
C ALA A 505 -8.91 14.17 -22.97
N VAL A 506 -9.14 14.92 -21.89
CA VAL A 506 -9.84 14.45 -20.68
C VAL A 506 -11.33 14.76 -20.74
N SER A 507 -12.17 13.81 -20.32
CA SER A 507 -13.60 13.98 -20.12
C SER A 507 -14.05 13.24 -18.85
N GLY A 508 -14.32 13.99 -17.78
CA GLY A 508 -14.66 13.42 -16.47
C GLY A 508 -13.50 12.60 -15.89
N THR A 509 -13.71 11.29 -15.70
CA THR A 509 -12.66 10.34 -15.28
C THR A 509 -12.06 9.53 -16.43
N SER A 510 -12.44 9.85 -17.68
CA SER A 510 -11.93 9.18 -18.88
C SER A 510 -10.95 10.08 -19.62
N ALA A 511 -10.01 9.48 -20.33
CA ALA A 511 -9.10 10.20 -21.22
C ALA A 511 -8.87 9.42 -22.52
N ALA A 512 -8.76 10.16 -23.61
CA ALA A 512 -8.30 9.67 -24.90
C ALA A 512 -6.97 10.33 -25.21
N LEU A 513 -5.96 9.53 -25.55
CA LEU A 513 -4.60 9.99 -25.82
C LEU A 513 -4.15 9.51 -27.20
N GLU A 514 -3.45 10.38 -27.91
CA GLU A 514 -2.88 10.11 -29.23
C GLU A 514 -1.53 10.80 -29.37
N PHE A 515 -0.72 10.41 -30.36
CA PHE A 515 0.58 11.06 -30.56
C PHE A 515 0.42 12.58 -30.76
N ALA A 516 1.28 13.39 -30.14
CA ALA A 516 1.45 14.78 -30.52
C ALA A 516 1.82 14.90 -32.02
N LYS A 517 1.49 16.02 -32.67
CA LYS A 517 1.89 16.25 -34.08
C LYS A 517 3.40 16.08 -34.24
N ASN A 518 3.83 15.35 -35.27
CA ASN A 518 5.24 15.11 -35.53
C ASN A 518 5.80 16.20 -36.45
N LYS A 519 6.80 16.95 -35.97
CA LYS A 519 7.49 18.00 -36.74
C LYS A 519 8.22 17.49 -37.98
N TYR A 520 8.57 16.20 -38.02
CA TYR A 520 9.24 15.56 -39.16
C TYR A 520 8.25 15.04 -40.21
N SER A 521 6.95 14.97 -39.88
CA SER A 521 5.93 14.57 -40.85
C SER A 521 5.65 15.71 -41.83
N THR A 522 5.76 15.44 -43.13
CA THR A 522 5.37 16.37 -44.20
C THR A 522 3.93 16.86 -44.07
N TYR A 523 3.03 16.02 -43.52
CA TYR A 523 1.60 16.34 -43.34
C TYR A 523 1.24 16.82 -41.92
N GLU A 524 2.23 17.10 -41.05
CA GLU A 524 2.04 17.35 -39.61
C GLU A 524 1.19 16.28 -38.89
N ASP A 525 1.28 15.04 -39.35
CA ASP A 525 0.49 13.94 -38.81
C ASP A 525 0.96 13.53 -37.41
N ARG A 526 0.04 12.90 -36.68
CA ARG A 526 0.25 12.30 -35.35
C ARG A 526 0.90 10.92 -35.47
N VAL A 527 2.11 10.87 -36.03
CA VAL A 527 2.80 9.60 -36.37
C VAL A 527 4.18 9.49 -35.74
N GLN A 528 4.66 8.27 -35.55
CA GLN A 528 6.08 7.96 -35.29
C GLN A 528 6.61 7.11 -36.44
N PHE A 529 7.73 7.51 -37.05
CA PHE A 529 8.36 6.72 -38.11
C PHE A 529 9.18 5.57 -37.53
N THR A 530 9.06 4.40 -38.14
CA THR A 530 9.91 3.24 -37.84
C THR A 530 11.24 3.36 -38.59
N PRO A 531 12.37 2.90 -38.04
CA PRO A 531 13.64 2.92 -38.77
C PRO A 531 13.58 2.04 -40.02
N LEU A 532 14.19 2.48 -41.12
CA LEU A 532 14.23 1.71 -42.37
C LEU A 532 14.89 0.33 -42.18
N TRP A 533 15.95 0.27 -41.37
CA TRP A 533 16.71 -0.95 -41.09
C TRP A 533 16.00 -1.90 -40.11
N PHE A 534 14.83 -1.53 -39.56
CA PHE A 534 14.13 -2.37 -38.59
C PHE A 534 13.76 -3.72 -39.24
N PRO A 535 14.10 -4.86 -38.62
CA PRO A 535 13.95 -6.16 -39.23
C PRO A 535 12.48 -6.61 -39.30
N ASP A 536 12.20 -7.54 -40.22
CA ASP A 536 10.93 -8.26 -40.27
C ASP A 536 10.60 -8.90 -38.92
N GLY A 537 9.36 -8.72 -38.45
CA GLY A 537 8.94 -9.22 -37.16
C GLY A 537 7.84 -8.39 -36.52
N THR A 538 7.76 -8.48 -35.20
CA THR A 538 6.77 -7.74 -34.40
C THR A 538 7.39 -6.45 -33.90
N TYR A 539 6.83 -5.31 -34.31
CA TYR A 539 7.17 -4.00 -33.77
C TYR A 539 6.19 -3.66 -32.66
N THR A 540 6.63 -3.79 -31.40
CA THR A 540 5.80 -3.56 -30.21
C THR A 540 6.11 -2.20 -29.60
N VAL A 541 5.10 -1.34 -29.47
CA VAL A 541 5.22 -0.08 -28.73
C VAL A 541 4.68 -0.28 -27.33
N GLN A 542 5.36 0.30 -26.35
CA GLN A 542 4.92 0.30 -24.95
C GLN A 542 4.43 1.69 -24.60
N THR A 543 3.25 1.81 -23.97
CA THR A 543 2.77 3.07 -23.39
C THR A 543 2.67 2.96 -21.88
N TYR A 544 3.36 3.86 -21.17
CA TYR A 544 3.16 4.06 -19.74
C TYR A 544 2.11 5.15 -19.54
N LEU A 545 0.95 4.78 -18.99
CA LEU A 545 -0.16 5.68 -18.71
C LEU A 545 -0.17 6.02 -17.22
N GLU A 546 -0.17 7.31 -16.88
CA GLU A 546 -0.08 7.79 -15.50
C GLU A 546 -0.91 9.06 -15.25
N ASP A 547 -0.75 9.64 -14.05
CA ASP A 547 -1.45 10.84 -13.57
C ASP A 547 -2.97 10.66 -13.39
N ALA A 548 -3.43 9.44 -13.12
CA ALA A 548 -4.77 9.17 -12.58
C ALA A 548 -4.74 9.22 -11.04
N TRP A 549 -4.96 10.39 -10.46
CA TRP A 549 -4.79 10.64 -9.02
C TRP A 549 -6.02 10.26 -8.19
N THR A 550 -5.74 9.77 -6.97
CA THR A 550 -6.70 9.50 -5.89
C THR A 550 -6.11 10.01 -4.57
N PRO A 551 -6.89 10.16 -3.49
CA PRO A 551 -6.35 10.52 -2.18
C PRO A 551 -5.32 9.52 -1.65
N ALA A 552 -5.39 8.25 -2.06
CA ALA A 552 -4.43 7.22 -1.69
C ALA A 552 -3.22 7.12 -2.63
N GLY A 553 -3.09 8.03 -3.61
CA GLY A 553 -1.95 8.13 -4.53
C GLY A 553 -2.32 7.99 -6.00
N MET A 554 -1.29 8.03 -6.85
CA MET A 554 -1.41 7.93 -8.30
C MET A 554 -1.68 6.50 -8.75
N LEU A 555 -2.60 6.35 -9.69
CA LEU A 555 -2.78 5.14 -10.47
C LEU A 555 -2.01 5.24 -11.79
N SER A 556 -1.45 4.11 -12.20
CA SER A 556 -0.74 3.96 -13.47
C SER A 556 -0.99 2.59 -14.08
N GLU A 557 -0.78 2.49 -15.39
CA GLU A 557 -0.94 1.25 -16.14
C GLU A 557 0.10 1.17 -17.26
N ASN A 558 0.55 -0.04 -17.57
CA ASN A 558 1.49 -0.31 -18.64
C ASN A 558 0.77 -1.03 -19.77
N LEU A 559 0.76 -0.45 -20.95
CA LEU A 559 0.05 -0.93 -22.12
C LEU A 559 1.04 -1.27 -23.23
N THR A 560 0.67 -2.25 -24.05
CA THR A 560 1.47 -2.63 -25.21
C THR A 560 0.55 -3.00 -26.35
N ASP A 561 0.90 -2.59 -27.56
CA ASP A 561 0.30 -3.09 -28.79
C ASP A 561 1.35 -3.14 -29.90
N TYR A 562 1.06 -3.84 -30.99
CA TYR A 562 2.03 -4.12 -32.04
C TYR A 562 1.49 -3.95 -33.45
N VAL A 563 2.43 -3.78 -34.37
CA VAL A 563 2.28 -3.97 -35.82
C VAL A 563 3.29 -5.03 -36.30
N LYS A 564 3.07 -5.60 -37.47
CA LYS A 564 3.99 -6.56 -38.09
C LYS A 564 4.75 -5.89 -39.21
N ILE A 565 6.08 -5.90 -39.12
CA ILE A 565 6.95 -5.40 -40.16
C ILE A 565 7.30 -6.55 -41.12
N LYS A 566 7.15 -6.31 -42.41
CA LYS A 566 7.52 -7.22 -43.49
C LYS A 566 8.02 -6.47 -44.71
N GLY A 567 9.32 -6.55 -44.96
CA GLY A 567 10.00 -5.71 -45.93
C GLY A 567 10.14 -4.27 -45.46
N ASN A 568 10.65 -3.43 -46.35
CA ASN A 568 10.91 -2.01 -46.09
C ASN A 568 10.29 -1.13 -47.19
N VAL A 569 10.18 0.18 -46.94
CA VAL A 569 9.57 1.13 -47.88
C VAL A 569 10.17 1.09 -49.30
N TYR A 570 11.43 0.69 -49.48
CA TYR A 570 12.00 0.56 -50.84
C TYR A 570 11.40 -0.60 -51.63
N ASP A 571 10.83 -1.60 -50.96
CA ASP A 571 10.12 -2.69 -51.64
C ASP A 571 8.80 -2.19 -52.26
N ASP A 572 8.30 -1.01 -51.87
CA ASP A 572 7.16 -0.35 -52.54
C ASP A 572 7.61 0.57 -53.68
N TRP A 573 8.88 0.96 -53.70
CA TRP A 573 9.46 1.80 -54.74
C TRP A 573 9.97 0.93 -55.89
N HIS A 574 9.06 0.43 -56.72
CA HIS A 574 9.43 -0.16 -58.00
C HIS A 574 9.78 0.94 -59.01
N ILE A 575 11.07 1.05 -59.37
CA ILE A 575 11.51 1.79 -60.56
C ILE A 575 11.99 0.74 -61.59
N GLY A 576 11.07 0.26 -62.43
CA GLY A 576 11.34 -0.67 -63.51
C GLY A 576 10.16 -0.79 -64.48
N PRO A 577 10.39 -1.17 -65.76
CA PRO A 577 9.32 -1.41 -66.70
C PRO A 577 8.50 -2.64 -66.26
N MET A 578 7.18 -2.51 -66.35
CA MET A 578 6.23 -3.59 -66.08
C MET A 578 6.52 -4.74 -67.07
N LEU A 579 6.99 -5.89 -66.58
CA LEU A 579 7.08 -7.09 -67.41
C LEU A 579 5.66 -7.55 -67.69
N VAL A 580 5.27 -7.42 -68.96
CA VAL A 580 4.01 -7.94 -69.49
C VAL A 580 4.31 -9.35 -69.98
N ASP A 581 3.64 -10.34 -69.39
CA ASP A 581 3.69 -11.74 -69.86
C ASP A 581 3.07 -11.90 -71.26
#